data_AF-A0A3D2J048-F1
#
_entry.id   AF-A0A3D2J048-F1
#
_cell.length_a   1.000
_cell.length_b   1.000
_cell.length_c   1.000
_cell.angle_alpha   90.00
_cell.angle_beta   90.00
_cell.angle_gamma   90.00
#
_symmetry.space_group_name_H-M   'P 1'
#
loop_
_entity.id
_entity.type
_entity.pdbx_description
1 polymer ?
#
loop_
_entity_poly.entity_id
_entity_poly.type
_entity_poly.pdbx_seq_one_letter_code
_entity_poly.pdbx_strand_id
1 'polypeptide(L)'
;MNLQALEEIINNNVEIIEEAAADNNADKDVVIGIAKFAVINGFDKLSDPQKYHFNNCIRHLIEDVQCPGYNHECEEAPTECPNILDEDQLVEYYQNITEYCEQCEAQASDDAYRKAAFFRD
;
A
#
# COMPACT_ATOMS: atom_id res chain seq x y z
N MET A 1 -4.93 8.53 9.19
CA MET A 1 -4.25 7.24 9.50
C MET A 1 -5.22 6.13 9.26
N ASN A 2 -4.95 5.29 8.26
CA ASN A 2 -5.86 4.22 7.89
C ASN A 2 -5.59 2.94 8.68
N LEU A 3 -6.20 2.80 9.86
CA LEU A 3 -6.06 1.59 10.69
C LEU A 3 -6.77 0.38 10.09
N GLN A 4 -7.74 0.57 9.19
CA GLN A 4 -8.39 -0.54 8.48
C GLN A 4 -7.43 -1.14 7.45
N ALA A 5 -6.70 -0.31 6.69
CA ALA A 5 -5.63 -0.78 5.81
C ALA A 5 -4.53 -1.49 6.62
N LEU A 6 -4.18 -0.97 7.81
CA LEU A 6 -3.22 -1.65 8.68
C LEU A 6 -3.71 -3.04 9.12
N GLU A 7 -4.99 -3.18 9.44
CA GLU A 7 -5.60 -4.45 9.79
C GLU A 7 -5.57 -5.44 8.62
N GLU A 8 -5.86 -4.95 7.40
CA GLU A 8 -5.77 -5.74 6.17
C GLU A 8 -4.35 -6.28 5.93
N ILE A 9 -3.33 -5.41 6.05
CA ILE A 9 -1.93 -5.81 5.94
C ILE A 9 -1.58 -6.87 6.99
N ILE A 10 -1.97 -6.68 8.26
CA ILE A 10 -1.67 -7.65 9.33
C ILE A 10 -2.25 -9.04 9.05
N ASN A 11 -3.46 -9.09 8.48
CA ASN A 11 -4.19 -10.34 8.30
C ASN A 11 -3.80 -11.08 7.03
N ASN A 12 -3.50 -10.35 5.96
CA ASN A 12 -3.36 -10.92 4.62
C ASN A 12 -1.99 -10.67 3.97
N ASN A 13 -1.28 -9.60 4.35
CA ASN A 13 -0.03 -9.18 3.71
C ASN A 13 1.06 -8.82 4.74
N VAL A 14 1.22 -9.64 5.79
CA VAL A 14 2.08 -9.33 6.94
C VAL A 14 3.54 -9.13 6.56
N GLU A 15 3.97 -9.75 5.47
CA GLU A 15 5.29 -9.62 4.85
C GLU A 15 5.65 -8.16 4.51
N ILE A 16 4.68 -7.30 4.19
CA ILE A 16 4.92 -5.87 3.93
C ILE A 16 5.46 -5.18 5.20
N ILE A 17 4.91 -5.52 6.37
CA ILE A 17 5.39 -4.99 7.67
C ILE A 17 6.76 -5.57 8.00
N GLU A 18 6.99 -6.85 7.65
CA GLU A 18 8.28 -7.48 7.86
C GLU A 18 9.40 -6.86 7.03
N GLU A 19 9.13 -6.56 5.76
CA GLU A 19 10.05 -5.88 4.85
C GLU A 19 10.33 -4.46 5.34
N ALA A 20 9.29 -3.70 5.68
CA ALA A 20 9.45 -2.35 6.21
C ALA A 20 10.24 -2.34 7.54
N ALA A 21 10.08 -3.35 8.40
CA ALA A 21 10.90 -3.52 9.59
C ALA A 21 12.36 -3.81 9.25
N ALA A 22 12.62 -4.69 8.27
CA ALA A 22 13.97 -5.03 7.82
C ALA A 22 14.70 -3.81 7.23
N ASP A 23 14.03 -3.03 6.38
CA ASP A 23 14.57 -1.81 5.77
C ASP A 23 14.94 -0.74 6.82
N ASN A 24 14.23 -0.74 7.94
CA ASN A 24 14.47 0.15 9.07
C ASN A 24 15.36 -0.44 10.17
N ASN A 25 15.99 -1.61 9.94
CA ASN A 25 16.81 -2.32 10.93
C ASN A 25 16.08 -2.55 12.27
N ALA A 26 14.77 -2.81 12.21
CA ALA A 26 13.92 -3.10 13.36
C ALA A 26 13.60 -4.61 13.43
N ASP A 27 13.31 -5.08 14.64
CA ASP A 27 12.84 -6.45 14.85
C ASP A 27 11.40 -6.62 14.31
N LYS A 28 11.22 -7.58 13.41
CA LYS A 28 9.93 -7.83 12.72
C LYS A 28 8.80 -8.11 13.71
N ASP A 29 9.04 -8.97 14.70
CA ASP A 29 8.03 -9.36 15.68
C ASP A 29 7.61 -8.18 16.56
N VAL A 30 8.56 -7.31 16.91
CA VAL A 30 8.30 -6.06 17.62
C VAL A 30 7.40 -5.13 16.79
N VAL A 31 7.73 -4.91 15.51
CA VAL A 31 6.94 -4.01 14.64
C VAL A 31 5.54 -4.57 14.40
N ILE A 32 5.40 -5.88 14.13
CA ILE A 32 4.09 -6.54 13.98
C ILE A 32 3.27 -6.43 15.28
N GLY A 33 3.90 -6.62 16.45
CA GLY A 33 3.23 -6.46 17.74
C GLY A 33 2.71 -5.03 17.96
N ILE A 34 3.49 -4.03 17.57
CA ILE A 34 3.10 -2.62 17.62
C ILE A 34 1.94 -2.34 16.66
N ALA A 35 1.99 -2.87 15.43
CA ALA A 35 0.91 -2.74 14.45
C ALA A 35 -0.42 -3.28 15.00
N LYS A 36 -0.40 -4.53 15.50
CA LYS A 36 -1.57 -5.18 16.13
C LYS A 36 -2.10 -4.38 17.31
N PHE A 37 -1.22 -3.88 18.17
CA PHE A 37 -1.63 -3.08 19.32
C PHE A 37 -2.30 -1.77 18.87
N ALA A 38 -1.75 -1.09 17.85
CA ALA A 38 -2.28 0.15 17.33
C ALA A 38 -3.65 0.00 16.66
N VAL A 39 -3.89 -1.10 15.92
CA VAL A 39 -5.22 -1.42 15.37
C VAL A 39 -6.26 -1.56 16.47
N ILE A 40 -5.94 -2.30 17.54
CA ILE A 40 -6.89 -2.59 18.62
C ILE A 40 -7.12 -1.39 19.55
N ASN A 41 -6.06 -0.65 19.88
CA ASN A 41 -6.09 0.36 20.95
C ASN A 41 -5.99 1.80 20.45
N GLY A 42 -5.67 2.00 19.17
CA GLY A 42 -5.33 3.28 18.58
C GLY A 42 -3.87 3.69 18.78
N PHE A 43 -3.34 4.44 17.81
CA PHE A 43 -1.98 4.98 17.82
C PHE A 43 -1.63 5.79 19.09
N ASP A 44 -2.59 6.55 19.61
CA ASP A 44 -2.37 7.42 20.78
C ASP A 44 -1.99 6.66 22.05
N LYS A 45 -2.35 5.37 22.13
CA LYS A 45 -2.04 4.49 23.27
C LYS A 45 -0.64 3.89 23.21
N LEU A 46 0.09 4.06 22.11
CA LEU A 46 1.48 3.64 22.01
C LEU A 46 2.37 4.49 22.93
N SER A 47 3.33 3.84 23.59
CA SER A 47 4.45 4.53 24.25
C SER A 47 5.36 5.21 23.24
N ASP A 48 6.16 6.19 23.66
CA ASP A 48 7.04 6.93 22.76
C ASP A 48 8.02 6.03 21.96
N PRO A 49 8.64 4.99 22.56
CA PRO A 49 9.45 4.04 21.78
C PRO A 49 8.64 3.26 20.74
N GLN A 50 7.38 2.90 21.06
CA GLN A 50 6.51 2.22 20.10
C GLN A 50 6.08 3.16 18.97
N LYS A 51 5.79 4.43 19.28
CA LYS A 51 5.50 5.45 18.26
C LYS A 51 6.68 5.67 17.33
N TYR A 52 7.92 5.60 17.83
CA TYR A 52 9.12 5.68 16.98
C TYR A 52 9.14 4.56 15.94
N HIS A 53 8.96 3.30 16.36
CA HIS A 53 8.90 2.17 15.41
C HIS A 53 7.71 2.28 14.47
N PHE A 54 6.54 2.67 14.98
CA PHE A 54 5.35 2.87 14.15
C PHE A 54 5.59 3.92 13.06
N ASN A 55 6.13 5.08 13.42
CA ASN A 55 6.36 6.17 12.47
C ASN A 55 7.36 5.79 11.38
N ASN A 56 8.40 5.04 11.73
CA ASN A 56 9.45 4.68 10.76
C ASN A 56 9.07 3.47 9.90
N CYS A 57 8.38 2.48 10.47
CA CYS A 57 8.15 1.19 9.81
C CYS A 57 6.71 1.00 9.29
N ILE A 58 5.71 1.68 9.86
CA ILE A 58 4.29 1.39 9.58
C ILE A 58 3.59 2.57 8.91
N ARG A 59 3.87 3.80 9.36
CA ARG A 59 3.12 4.99 8.98
C ARG A 59 3.03 5.18 7.47
N HIS A 60 4.14 5.04 6.76
CA HIS A 60 4.23 5.22 5.31
C HIS A 60 3.50 4.12 4.51
N LEU A 61 3.05 3.03 5.16
CA LEU A 61 2.23 1.99 4.55
C LEU A 61 0.74 2.32 4.65
N ILE A 62 0.34 3.30 5.46
CA ILE A 62 -1.07 3.59 5.74
C ILE A 62 -1.42 5.09 5.75
N GLU A 63 -0.44 5.92 5.40
CA GLU A 63 -0.53 7.36 5.22
C GLU A 63 0.35 7.73 4.02
N ASP A 64 -0.18 8.61 3.17
CA ASP A 64 0.52 9.12 1.98
C ASP A 64 1.09 8.01 1.06
N VAL A 65 0.35 6.91 0.92
CA VAL A 65 0.76 5.77 0.07
C VAL A 65 0.64 6.14 -1.40
N GLN A 66 1.77 6.10 -2.10
CA GLN A 66 1.82 6.43 -3.54
C GLN A 66 1.23 5.30 -4.38
N CYS A 67 0.46 5.64 -5.40
CA CYS A 67 0.00 4.69 -6.41
C CYS A 67 1.22 4.06 -7.12
N PRO A 68 1.24 2.72 -7.31
CA PRO A 68 2.37 2.04 -7.98
C PRO A 68 2.55 2.47 -9.45
N GLY A 69 1.52 3.09 -10.04
CA GLY A 69 1.49 3.54 -11.42
C GLY A 69 1.20 2.41 -12.40
N TYR A 70 0.56 2.77 -13.51
CA TYR A 70 0.33 1.86 -14.62
C TYR A 70 1.52 1.92 -15.58
N ASN A 71 2.05 0.75 -15.94
CA ASN A 71 3.10 0.63 -16.96
C ASN A 71 2.55 -0.13 -18.17
N HIS A 72 2.51 0.53 -19.33
CA HIS A 72 2.05 -0.12 -20.55
C HIS A 72 3.05 -1.19 -21.02
N GLU A 73 2.59 -2.24 -21.70
CA GLU A 73 3.41 -3.37 -22.15
C GLU A 73 4.54 -3.01 -23.15
N CYS A 74 4.56 -1.77 -23.64
CA CYS A 74 5.57 -1.26 -24.56
C CYS A 74 6.53 -0.25 -23.91
N GLU A 75 6.36 0.05 -22.63
CA GLU A 75 7.21 0.98 -21.89
C GLU A 75 8.38 0.22 -21.24
N GLU A 76 9.61 0.66 -21.53
CA GLU A 76 10.83 0.04 -21.01
C GLU A 76 11.08 0.33 -19.52
N ALA A 77 10.46 1.39 -18.99
CA ALA A 77 10.59 1.80 -17.60
C ALA A 77 9.21 2.12 -17.01
N PRO A 78 8.93 1.72 -15.74
CA PRO A 78 7.69 2.06 -15.07
C PRO A 78 7.48 3.59 -15.01
N THR A 79 6.31 4.04 -15.42
CA THR A 79 5.89 5.42 -15.21
C THR A 79 5.45 5.61 -13.76
N GLU A 80 6.21 6.41 -12.98
CA GLU A 80 5.83 6.76 -11.61
C GLU A 80 4.52 7.57 -11.61
N CYS A 81 3.55 7.15 -10.80
CA CYS A 81 2.30 7.89 -10.61
C CYS A 81 2.43 8.82 -9.40
N PRO A 82 2.29 10.15 -9.56
CA PRO A 82 2.41 11.08 -8.44
C PRO A 82 1.20 11.09 -7.50
N ASN A 83 0.14 10.34 -7.83
CA ASN A 83 -1.09 10.31 -7.04
C ASN A 83 -0.88 9.48 -5.77
N ILE A 84 -1.38 10.02 -4.67
CA ILE A 84 -1.53 9.31 -3.40
C ILE A 84 -2.87 8.57 -3.43
N LEU A 85 -2.89 7.35 -2.94
CA LEU A 85 -4.12 6.58 -2.76
C LEU A 85 -4.93 7.19 -1.63
N ASP A 86 -6.21 7.43 -1.90
CA ASP A 86 -7.14 7.91 -0.87
C ASP A 86 -7.39 6.82 0.19
N GLU A 87 -7.90 7.23 1.37
CA GLU A 87 -8.08 6.30 2.50
C GLU A 87 -9.05 5.14 2.16
N ASP A 88 -10.06 5.37 1.34
CA ASP A 88 -10.98 4.33 0.87
C ASP A 88 -10.33 3.35 -0.12
N GLN A 89 -9.50 3.86 -1.03
CA GLN A 89 -8.78 3.05 -2.02
C GLN A 89 -7.71 2.14 -1.39
N LEU A 90 -7.14 2.56 -0.26
CA LEU A 90 -5.97 1.88 0.31
C LEU A 90 -6.30 0.48 0.86
N VAL A 91 -7.51 0.26 1.36
CA VAL A 91 -7.95 -1.06 1.81
C VAL A 91 -8.09 -2.01 0.62
N GLU A 92 -8.75 -1.56 -0.43
CA GLU A 92 -8.96 -2.35 -1.65
C GLU A 92 -7.61 -2.65 -2.35
N TYR A 93 -6.69 -1.67 -2.35
CA TYR A 93 -5.31 -1.86 -2.79
C TYR A 93 -4.62 -3.03 -2.10
N TYR A 94 -4.70 -3.13 -0.77
CA TYR A 94 -4.09 -4.24 -0.03
C TYR A 94 -4.87 -5.55 -0.17
N GLN A 95 -6.17 -5.53 -0.47
CA GLN A 95 -6.95 -6.74 -0.73
C GLN A 95 -6.62 -7.37 -2.08
N ASN A 96 -6.40 -6.54 -3.10
CA ASN A 96 -6.26 -7.00 -4.48
C ASN A 96 -4.80 -6.95 -4.98
N ILE A 97 -3.89 -6.28 -4.27
CA ILE A 97 -2.45 -6.08 -4.59
C ILE A 97 -2.23 -5.72 -6.07
N THR A 98 -3.20 -5.02 -6.68
CA THR A 98 -3.21 -4.75 -8.12
C THR A 98 -3.99 -3.49 -8.49
N GLU A 99 -4.66 -2.86 -7.53
CA GLU A 99 -5.47 -1.69 -7.83
C GLU A 99 -4.62 -0.44 -7.97
N TYR A 100 -4.95 0.32 -9.00
CA TYR A 100 -4.36 1.59 -9.28
C TYR A 100 -5.27 2.70 -8.76
N CYS A 101 -4.75 3.93 -8.63
CA CYS A 101 -5.63 5.09 -8.51
C CYS A 101 -6.52 5.21 -9.76
N GLU A 102 -7.66 5.90 -9.63
CA GLU A 102 -8.68 6.04 -10.70
C GLU A 102 -8.07 6.42 -12.07
N GLN A 103 -7.08 7.30 -12.09
CA GLN A 103 -6.43 7.74 -13.33
C GLN A 103 -5.66 6.61 -14.01
N CYS A 104 -4.88 5.83 -13.24
CA CYS A 104 -4.11 4.72 -13.77
C CYS A 104 -5.01 3.54 -14.13
N GLU A 105 -6.12 3.33 -13.41
CA GLU A 105 -7.15 2.37 -13.78
C GLU A 105 -7.82 2.75 -15.11
N ALA A 106 -8.17 4.02 -15.31
CA ALA A 106 -8.74 4.52 -16.56
C ALA A 106 -7.78 4.31 -17.73
N GLN A 107 -6.47 4.58 -17.55
CA GLN A 107 -5.45 4.32 -18.56
C GLN A 107 -5.34 2.83 -18.91
N ALA A 108 -5.26 1.97 -17.89
CA ALA A 108 -5.20 0.52 -18.09
C ALA A 108 -6.42 -0.03 -18.85
N SER A 109 -7.61 0.49 -18.53
CA SER A 109 -8.87 0.12 -19.17
C SER A 109 -8.93 0.57 -20.64
N ASP A 110 -8.52 1.81 -20.92
CA ASP A 110 -8.46 2.36 -22.27
C ASP A 110 -7.51 1.56 -23.17
N ASP A 111 -6.33 1.19 -22.67
CA ASP A 111 -5.35 0.41 -23.43
C ASP A 111 -5.82 -1.02 -23.66
N ALA A 112 -6.44 -1.66 -22.65
CA ALA A 112 -7.07 -2.97 -22.81
C ALA A 112 -8.20 -2.93 -23.86
N TYR A 113 -9.03 -1.88 -23.86
CA TYR A 113 -10.09 -1.69 -24.85
C TYR A 113 -9.52 -1.52 -26.27
N ARG A 114 -8.52 -0.66 -26.44
CA ARG A 114 -7.87 -0.43 -27.75
C ARG A 114 -7.22 -1.70 -28.30
N LYS A 115 -6.54 -2.45 -27.44
CA LYS A 115 -5.95 -3.74 -27.80
C LYS A 115 -7.01 -4.74 -28.23
N ALA A 116 -8.09 -4.88 -27.46
CA ALA A 116 -9.20 -5.76 -27.81
C ALA A 116 -9.89 -5.37 -29.12
N ALA A 117 -10.01 -4.07 -29.39
CA ALA A 117 -10.55 -3.57 -30.66
C ALA A 117 -9.64 -3.91 -31.85
N PHE A 118 -8.32 -3.73 -31.71
CA PHE A 118 -7.34 -4.07 -32.74
C PHE A 118 -7.37 -5.56 -33.14
N PHE A 119 -7.56 -6.47 -32.18
CA PHE A 119 -7.64 -7.93 -32.46
C PHE A 119 -9.00 -8.40 -32.97
N ARG A 120 -10.01 -7.52 -33.04
CA ARG A 120 -11.35 -7.86 -33.57
C ARG A 120 -11.51 -7.52 -35.06
N ASP A 121 -10.62 -6.69 -35.62
CA ASP A 121 -10.50 -6.41 -37.06
C ASP A 121 -9.53 -7.40 -37.74
#